data_AF-A0A9W7CFY0-F1
#
_entry.id   AF-A0A9W7CFY0-F1
#
_cell.length_a   1.000
_cell.length_b   1.000
_cell.length_c   1.000
_cell.angle_alpha   90.00
_cell.angle_beta   90.00
_cell.angle_gamma   90.00
#
_symmetry.space_group_name_H-M   'P 1'
#
loop_
_entity.id
_entity.type
_entity.pdbx_description
1 polymer ?
#
loop_
_entity_poly.entity_id
_entity_poly.type
_entity_poly.pdbx_seq_one_letter_code
_entity_poly.pdbx_strand_id
1 'polypeptide(L)'
;ADAIPGELYPWSWEAGDEDNFKAFGDGRLFVPPILTKLIFDREPERVIKWAEDVGGWDFTRVITAHYNNDVRAKPEEFKRAFDVLKGKEYGVSRVLPEDLELLQKGSDKLTKFGVVAETSDFWTPDRIHSVRSSMSGALSSNHLHCNAAGACPSPDSVISTLTTHLRKELEVGGYAAADGAADTLGGTYENLEMLINAPAGSVALHDSSTSSFTHGIHSIPLDEESVIIRLSSELSKPGRRVAAVVLTHAPTNGGLINNAEGIGEMIKKLKDPPLFLLDACQTVGQVELDVVKLKVDLMAGTSRKWLRGPRGVGFLYVNPTANLLEPSHLDLRGATWVLDNPSSKWTFDYEVDKSAKRYEFWEGSVANKLAFGRAVEIAREIGVGNIRERVRGLADMTRSMVESELGMRCMDVRDGEVKELSGICSFDASPLGGAD
;
A
#
# COMPACT_ATOMS: atom_id res chain seq x y z
N ALA A 1 -28.26 34.95 24.28
CA ALA A 1 -27.82 34.92 22.88
C ALA A 1 -26.48 35.61 22.87
N ASP A 2 -25.38 34.88 22.70
CA ASP A 2 -24.02 35.34 22.36
C ASP A 2 -23.02 34.19 22.61
N ALA A 3 -23.22 33.06 21.93
CA ALA A 3 -22.37 31.87 22.11
C ALA A 3 -21.42 31.62 20.93
N ILE A 4 -21.44 32.44 19.86
CA ILE A 4 -20.56 32.22 18.70
C ILE A 4 -20.13 33.59 18.12
N PRO A 5 -18.83 33.90 18.05
CA PRO A 5 -18.32 35.06 17.32
C PRO A 5 -18.70 34.94 15.83
N GLY A 6 -19.29 35.99 15.27
CA GLY A 6 -19.87 36.03 13.92
C GLY A 6 -18.93 35.88 12.73
N GLU A 7 -17.67 35.46 12.94
CA GLU A 7 -16.64 35.33 11.90
C GLU A 7 -16.20 33.88 11.65
N LEU A 8 -16.81 32.89 12.33
CA LEU A 8 -16.43 31.48 12.21
C LEU A 8 -17.03 30.76 10.99
N TYR A 9 -17.89 31.43 10.21
CA TYR A 9 -18.41 30.92 8.95
C TYR A 9 -18.04 31.87 7.80
N PRO A 10 -17.30 31.43 6.77
CA PRO A 10 -16.89 32.27 5.64
C PRO A 10 -18.04 32.36 4.63
N TRP A 11 -19.19 32.90 5.05
CA TRP A 11 -20.35 33.03 4.17
C TRP A 11 -20.82 34.47 4.03
N SER A 12 -20.60 35.03 2.86
CA SER A 12 -21.28 36.22 2.35
C SER A 12 -22.48 35.79 1.52
N TRP A 13 -23.64 36.40 1.78
CA TRP A 13 -24.84 36.21 0.95
C TRP A 13 -24.57 36.71 -0.47
N GLU A 14 -24.66 35.83 -1.46
CA GLU A 14 -24.50 36.17 -2.87
C GLU A 14 -25.83 36.05 -3.62
N ALA A 15 -25.92 36.70 -4.78
CA ALA A 15 -27.15 36.86 -5.55
C ALA A 15 -27.90 35.53 -5.76
N GLY A 16 -29.10 35.44 -5.18
CA GLY A 16 -30.00 34.27 -5.22
C GLY A 16 -30.21 33.57 -3.86
N ASP A 17 -29.33 33.79 -2.88
CA ASP A 17 -29.46 33.16 -1.55
C ASP A 17 -30.65 33.70 -0.75
N GLU A 18 -30.95 35.00 -0.88
CA GLU A 18 -32.14 35.62 -0.28
C GLU A 18 -33.44 35.04 -0.83
N ASP A 19 -33.50 34.73 -2.12
CA ASP A 19 -34.71 34.18 -2.75
C ASP A 19 -34.94 32.73 -2.31
N ASN A 20 -33.87 31.96 -2.12
CA ASN A 20 -33.92 30.62 -1.53
C ASN A 20 -34.38 30.65 -0.06
N PHE A 21 -33.95 31.65 0.71
CA PHE A 21 -34.42 31.85 2.09
C PHE A 21 -35.85 32.40 2.19
N LYS A 22 -36.30 33.23 1.23
CA LYS A 22 -37.71 33.64 1.12
C LYS A 22 -38.60 32.44 0.79
N ALA A 23 -38.13 31.48 -0.01
CA ALA A 23 -38.86 30.26 -0.31
C ALA A 23 -39.14 29.38 0.93
N PHE A 24 -38.27 29.41 1.95
CA PHE A 24 -38.54 28.77 3.25
C PHE A 24 -39.78 29.35 3.95
N GLY A 25 -40.05 30.66 3.79
CA GLY A 25 -41.20 31.33 4.40
C GLY A 25 -42.53 31.07 3.68
N ASP A 26 -42.47 30.74 2.39
CA ASP A 26 -43.65 30.59 1.52
C ASP A 26 -44.12 29.13 1.37
N GLY A 27 -43.48 28.17 2.03
CA GLY A 27 -43.84 26.75 2.01
C GLY A 27 -43.61 26.05 0.66
N ARG A 28 -42.77 26.62 -0.21
CA ARG A 28 -42.44 26.04 -1.51
C ARG A 28 -41.32 25.00 -1.36
N LEU A 29 -41.36 23.94 -2.18
CA LEU A 29 -40.24 23.01 -2.30
C LEU A 29 -39.05 23.74 -2.94
N PHE A 30 -37.89 23.67 -2.31
CA PHE A 30 -36.63 24.23 -2.81
C PHE A 30 -35.50 23.25 -2.51
N VAL A 31 -34.39 23.41 -3.22
CA VAL A 31 -33.14 22.74 -2.88
C VAL A 31 -32.31 23.69 -2.02
N PRO A 32 -31.89 23.30 -0.80
CA PRO A 32 -31.09 24.15 0.06
C PRO A 32 -29.85 24.74 -0.62
N PRO A 33 -29.53 26.03 -0.39
CA PRO A 33 -28.38 26.71 -1.00
C PRO A 33 -27.07 25.94 -0.87
N ILE A 34 -26.86 25.27 0.27
CA ILE A 34 -25.68 24.47 0.54
C ILE A 34 -25.53 23.28 -0.43
N LEU A 35 -26.64 22.66 -0.84
CA LEU A 35 -26.61 21.58 -1.83
C LEU A 35 -26.37 22.12 -3.23
N THR A 36 -26.96 23.26 -3.57
CA THR A 36 -26.84 23.87 -4.91
C THR A 36 -25.49 24.56 -5.15
N LYS A 37 -24.70 24.83 -4.10
CA LYS A 37 -23.41 25.54 -4.19
C LYS A 37 -22.20 24.72 -3.78
N LEU A 38 -22.37 23.55 -3.15
CA LEU A 38 -21.24 22.71 -2.74
C LEU A 38 -21.28 21.29 -3.31
N ILE A 39 -22.47 20.81 -3.70
CA ILE A 39 -22.68 19.39 -4.03
C ILE A 39 -23.19 19.24 -5.46
N PHE A 40 -24.35 19.82 -5.78
CA PHE A 40 -25.04 19.62 -7.06
C PHE A 40 -24.47 20.45 -8.21
N ASP A 41 -23.78 21.54 -7.89
CA ASP A 41 -23.03 22.35 -8.86
C ASP A 41 -21.77 21.65 -9.39
N ARG A 42 -21.33 20.55 -8.76
CA ARG A 42 -20.19 19.75 -9.24
C ARG A 42 -20.51 18.94 -10.51
N GLU A 43 -21.75 18.49 -10.66
CA GLU A 43 -22.25 17.74 -11.84
C GLU A 43 -23.67 18.21 -12.23
N PRO A 44 -23.84 19.50 -12.58
CA PRO A 44 -25.17 20.13 -12.68
C PRO A 44 -26.00 19.51 -13.80
N GLU A 45 -25.40 19.14 -14.94
CA GLU A 45 -26.10 18.47 -16.04
C GLU A 45 -26.70 17.12 -15.61
N ARG A 46 -25.93 16.35 -14.82
CA ARG A 46 -26.37 15.04 -14.33
C ARG A 46 -27.45 15.19 -13.27
N VAL A 47 -27.33 16.17 -12.39
CA VAL A 47 -28.36 16.46 -11.37
C VAL A 47 -29.65 16.97 -12.01
N ILE A 48 -29.56 17.85 -13.00
CA ILE A 48 -30.72 18.33 -13.76
C ILE A 48 -31.40 17.16 -14.49
N LYS A 49 -30.61 16.32 -15.19
CA LYS A 49 -31.15 15.14 -15.87
C LYS A 49 -31.86 14.20 -14.90
N TRP A 50 -31.26 13.92 -13.75
CA TRP A 50 -31.90 13.13 -12.69
C TRP A 50 -33.19 13.78 -12.18
N ALA A 51 -33.20 15.10 -11.99
CA ALA A 51 -34.38 15.83 -11.55
C ALA A 51 -35.50 15.81 -12.60
N GLU A 52 -35.15 15.85 -13.89
CA GLU A 52 -36.08 15.67 -15.01
C GLU A 52 -36.65 14.25 -15.07
N ASP A 53 -35.81 13.23 -14.89
CA ASP A 53 -36.22 11.83 -14.87
C ASP A 53 -37.24 11.56 -13.75
N VAL A 54 -36.95 12.03 -12.53
CA VAL A 54 -37.88 11.93 -11.40
C VAL A 54 -39.12 12.79 -11.63
N GLY A 55 -38.94 13.99 -12.18
CA GLY A 55 -40.03 14.90 -12.53
C GLY A 55 -40.93 14.43 -13.67
N GLY A 56 -40.59 13.32 -14.34
CA GLY A 56 -41.44 12.61 -15.30
C GLY A 56 -42.37 11.60 -14.65
N TRP A 57 -42.22 11.31 -13.35
CA TRP A 57 -43.08 10.37 -12.63
C TRP A 57 -44.38 11.04 -12.18
N ASP A 58 -45.45 10.25 -12.05
CA ASP A 58 -46.71 10.72 -11.46
C ASP A 58 -46.66 10.57 -9.92
N PHE A 59 -46.46 11.67 -9.21
CA PHE A 59 -46.48 11.71 -7.76
C PHE A 59 -47.11 12.98 -7.20
N THR A 60 -47.58 12.89 -5.95
CA THR A 60 -48.16 14.02 -5.22
C THR A 60 -47.37 14.38 -3.96
N ARG A 61 -46.35 13.57 -3.63
CA ARG A 61 -45.53 13.68 -2.42
C ARG A 61 -44.11 13.18 -2.68
N VAL A 62 -43.15 13.77 -1.98
CA VAL A 62 -41.74 13.35 -1.96
C VAL A 62 -41.42 12.88 -0.55
N ILE A 63 -41.01 11.62 -0.42
CA ILE A 63 -40.57 11.02 0.84
C ILE A 63 -39.06 10.87 0.77
N THR A 64 -38.35 11.57 1.66
CA THR A 64 -36.88 11.49 1.71
C THR A 64 -36.42 10.10 2.19
N ALA A 65 -35.19 9.70 1.83
CA ALA A 65 -34.63 8.37 2.15
C ALA A 65 -34.53 8.06 3.66
N HIS A 66 -34.62 9.08 4.52
CA HIS A 66 -34.66 8.91 5.98
C HIS A 66 -36.10 8.72 6.52
N TYR A 67 -37.10 8.67 5.65
CA TYR A 67 -38.54 8.51 5.97
C TYR A 67 -39.14 9.53 6.96
N ASN A 68 -38.38 10.56 7.33
CA ASN A 68 -38.75 11.51 8.38
C ASN A 68 -39.41 12.79 7.86
N ASN A 69 -39.54 12.96 6.54
CA ASN A 69 -40.17 14.12 5.92
C ASN A 69 -41.11 13.68 4.80
N ASP A 70 -42.35 14.18 4.88
CA ASP A 70 -43.43 13.95 3.94
C ASP A 70 -43.82 15.27 3.27
N VAL A 71 -43.11 15.58 2.17
CA VAL A 71 -43.26 16.85 1.48
C VAL A 71 -44.32 16.72 0.40
N ARG A 72 -45.41 17.50 0.48
CA ARG A 72 -46.41 17.57 -0.58
C ARG A 72 -45.87 18.42 -1.73
N ALA A 73 -45.56 17.78 -2.85
CA ALA A 73 -45.06 18.44 -4.05
C ALA A 73 -45.43 17.63 -5.28
N LYS A 74 -45.82 18.33 -6.35
CA LYS A 74 -46.07 17.77 -7.68
C LYS A 74 -44.78 17.69 -8.50
N PRO A 75 -44.76 16.93 -9.61
CA PRO A 75 -43.55 16.76 -10.41
C PRO A 75 -42.98 18.07 -10.97
N GLU A 76 -43.86 19.03 -11.31
CA GLU A 76 -43.45 20.36 -11.76
C GLU A 76 -42.81 21.21 -10.65
N GLU A 77 -43.26 21.05 -9.41
CA GLU A 77 -42.70 21.75 -8.25
C GLU A 77 -41.34 21.17 -7.86
N PHE A 78 -41.19 19.85 -8.03
CA PHE A 78 -39.91 19.16 -7.86
C PHE A 78 -38.88 19.61 -8.90
N LYS A 79 -39.22 19.59 -10.20
CA LYS A 79 -38.30 20.05 -11.27
C LYS A 79 -37.87 21.50 -11.04
N ARG A 80 -38.81 22.37 -10.68
CA ARG A 80 -38.55 23.79 -10.44
C ARG A 80 -37.54 24.02 -9.32
N ALA A 81 -37.53 23.17 -8.30
CA ALA A 81 -36.59 23.30 -7.18
C ALA A 81 -35.10 23.20 -7.64
N PHE A 82 -34.83 22.58 -8.79
CA PHE A 82 -33.50 22.42 -9.37
C PHE A 82 -33.19 23.43 -10.49
N ASP A 83 -34.10 24.33 -10.85
CA ASP A 83 -33.91 25.29 -11.95
C ASP A 83 -32.73 26.25 -11.70
N VAL A 84 -32.34 26.45 -10.43
CA VAL A 84 -31.15 27.24 -10.04
C VAL A 84 -29.83 26.71 -10.61
N LEU A 85 -29.81 25.43 -11.01
CA LEU A 85 -28.67 24.80 -11.67
C LEU A 85 -28.66 25.03 -13.20
N LYS A 86 -29.75 25.53 -13.81
CA LYS A 86 -29.84 25.75 -15.26
C LYS A 86 -29.18 27.07 -15.66
N GLY A 87 -28.50 27.07 -16.81
CA GLY A 87 -28.02 28.29 -17.47
C GLY A 87 -26.78 28.95 -16.86
N LYS A 88 -26.09 28.32 -15.90
CA LYS A 88 -24.76 28.76 -15.47
C LYS A 88 -23.68 27.85 -16.07
N GLU A 89 -22.58 28.43 -16.55
CA GLU A 89 -21.37 27.69 -16.89
C GLU A 89 -20.68 27.27 -15.59
N TYR A 90 -20.90 26.02 -15.19
CA TYR A 90 -20.13 25.42 -14.11
C TYR A 90 -18.95 24.70 -14.75
N GLY A 91 -17.78 25.34 -14.69
CA GLY A 91 -16.53 24.65 -14.99
C GLY A 91 -16.39 23.44 -14.05
N VAL A 92 -15.78 22.37 -14.54
CA VAL A 92 -15.35 21.24 -13.70
C VAL A 92 -14.42 21.82 -12.63
N SER A 93 -14.97 22.15 -11.46
CA SER A 93 -14.27 23.00 -10.52
C SER A 93 -13.28 22.17 -9.71
N ARG A 94 -11.99 22.45 -9.96
CA ARG A 94 -10.93 22.27 -8.97
C ARG A 94 -11.35 23.01 -7.70
N VAL A 95 -10.98 22.45 -6.54
CA VAL A 95 -11.19 23.07 -5.23
C VAL A 95 -10.78 24.55 -5.29
N LEU A 96 -11.64 25.45 -4.81
CA LEU A 96 -11.37 26.88 -4.79
C LEU A 96 -10.08 27.15 -3.98
N PRO A 97 -9.16 28.00 -4.46
CA PRO A 97 -7.93 28.32 -3.75
C PRO A 97 -8.17 28.78 -2.30
N GLU A 98 -9.27 29.48 -2.07
CA GLU A 98 -9.67 30.00 -0.75
C GLU A 98 -10.08 28.88 0.22
N ASP A 99 -10.75 27.83 -0.28
CA ASP A 99 -11.14 26.66 0.52
C ASP A 99 -9.91 25.82 0.88
N LEU A 100 -8.96 25.67 -0.05
CA LEU A 100 -7.67 25.03 0.23
C LEU A 100 -6.88 25.81 1.28
N GLU A 101 -6.88 27.15 1.20
CA GLU A 101 -6.21 28.00 2.19
C GLU A 101 -6.85 27.87 3.58
N LEU A 102 -8.18 27.79 3.66
CA LEU A 102 -8.90 27.58 4.92
C LEU A 102 -8.58 26.20 5.53
N LEU A 103 -8.59 25.14 4.71
CA LEU A 103 -8.23 23.79 5.14
C LEU A 103 -6.77 23.71 5.57
N GLN A 104 -5.86 24.39 4.87
CA GLN A 104 -4.45 24.48 5.23
C GLN A 104 -4.28 25.21 6.58
N LYS A 105 -4.92 26.37 6.78
CA LYS A 105 -4.90 27.09 8.06
C LYS A 105 -5.47 26.25 9.21
N GLY A 106 -6.50 25.45 8.95
CA GLY A 106 -7.07 24.51 9.91
C GLY A 106 -6.07 23.42 10.28
N SER A 107 -5.44 22.82 9.26
CA SER A 107 -4.38 21.83 9.42
C SER A 107 -3.20 22.39 10.21
N ASP A 108 -2.71 23.58 9.86
CA ASP A 108 -1.58 24.23 10.53
C ASP A 108 -1.85 24.53 12.00
N LYS A 109 -3.09 24.94 12.33
CA LYS A 109 -3.52 25.13 13.73
C LYS A 109 -3.53 23.81 14.49
N LEU A 110 -4.11 22.77 13.91
CA LEU A 110 -4.15 21.44 14.54
C LEU A 110 -2.74 20.87 14.71
N THR A 111 -1.84 21.13 13.75
CA THR A 111 -0.42 20.80 13.85
C THR A 111 0.27 21.55 14.99
N LYS A 112 0.06 22.87 15.07
CA LYS A 112 0.60 23.70 16.14
C LYS A 112 0.09 23.31 17.54
N PHE A 113 -1.14 22.81 17.63
CA PHE A 113 -1.71 22.31 18.89
C PHE A 113 -1.30 20.86 19.19
N GLY A 114 -0.48 20.22 18.35
CA GLY A 114 -0.04 18.83 18.53
C GLY A 114 -1.14 17.80 18.30
N VAL A 115 -2.29 18.20 17.74
CA VAL A 115 -3.41 17.32 17.39
C VAL A 115 -3.08 16.55 16.10
N VAL A 116 -2.29 17.17 15.21
CA VAL A 116 -1.78 16.56 13.98
C VAL A 116 -0.26 16.65 14.02
N ALA A 117 0.46 15.59 13.65
CA ALA A 117 1.92 15.66 13.57
C ALA A 117 2.35 16.70 12.51
N GLU A 118 3.47 17.40 12.75
CA GLU A 118 4.13 18.16 11.69
C GLU A 118 4.37 17.23 10.50
N THR A 119 3.65 17.47 9.40
CA THR A 119 3.92 16.81 8.14
C THR A 119 5.22 17.36 7.61
N SER A 120 6.16 16.48 7.27
CA SER A 120 7.37 16.93 6.59
C SER A 120 7.06 17.77 5.36
N ASP A 121 8.01 18.60 4.95
CA ASP A 121 7.91 19.42 3.75
C ASP A 121 7.58 18.57 2.50
N PHE A 122 7.89 17.27 2.54
CA PHE A 122 7.51 16.32 1.51
C PHE A 122 6.01 15.99 1.51
N TRP A 123 5.33 15.88 2.66
CA TRP A 123 3.93 15.46 2.76
C TRP A 123 2.94 16.62 2.92
N THR A 124 2.84 17.46 1.88
CA THR A 124 1.78 18.47 1.82
C THR A 124 0.39 17.85 1.68
N PRO A 125 -0.70 18.54 2.09
CA PRO A 125 -2.07 18.05 1.89
C PRO A 125 -2.37 17.68 0.43
N ASP A 126 -1.86 18.45 -0.54
CA ASP A 126 -2.00 18.16 -1.97
C ASP A 126 -1.32 16.86 -2.39
N ARG A 127 -0.13 16.55 -1.87
CA ARG A 127 0.58 15.28 -2.18
C ARG A 127 -0.13 14.10 -1.54
N ILE A 128 -0.60 14.24 -0.30
CA ILE A 128 -1.42 13.21 0.36
C ILE A 128 -2.69 12.97 -0.45
N HIS A 129 -3.37 14.04 -0.87
CA HIS A 129 -4.57 13.96 -1.70
C HIS A 129 -4.26 13.29 -3.04
N SER A 130 -3.18 13.68 -3.73
CA SER A 130 -2.76 13.08 -5.00
C SER A 130 -2.50 11.57 -4.86
N VAL A 131 -1.73 11.14 -3.85
CA VAL A 131 -1.48 9.72 -3.60
C VAL A 131 -2.78 8.98 -3.29
N ARG A 132 -3.70 9.58 -2.52
CA ARG A 132 -5.00 8.99 -2.20
C ARG A 132 -5.89 8.86 -3.43
N SER A 133 -5.97 9.91 -4.24
CA SER A 133 -6.75 10.00 -5.47
C SER A 133 -6.29 9.00 -6.52
N SER A 134 -5.02 8.57 -6.48
CA SER A 134 -4.51 7.46 -7.30
C SER A 134 -5.09 6.08 -6.94
N MET A 135 -5.91 5.96 -5.88
CA MET A 135 -6.61 4.74 -5.46
C MET A 135 -8.12 4.94 -5.54
N SER A 136 -8.64 5.26 -6.73
CA SER A 136 -10.04 5.64 -6.89
C SER A 136 -11.02 4.58 -6.37
N GLY A 137 -10.71 3.29 -6.55
CA GLY A 137 -11.52 2.19 -6.02
C GLY A 137 -11.55 2.10 -4.48
N ALA A 138 -10.45 2.44 -3.80
CA ALA A 138 -10.44 2.47 -2.34
C ALA A 138 -11.22 3.69 -1.81
N LEU A 139 -11.05 4.85 -2.46
CA LEU A 139 -11.76 6.08 -2.10
C LEU A 139 -13.28 5.96 -2.28
N SER A 140 -13.73 5.32 -3.36
CA SER A 140 -15.17 5.17 -3.64
C SER A 140 -15.89 4.20 -2.71
N SER A 141 -15.15 3.31 -2.04
CA SER A 141 -15.72 2.31 -1.12
C SER A 141 -16.24 2.88 0.20
N ASN A 142 -15.94 4.16 0.51
CA ASN A 142 -16.24 4.82 1.79
C ASN A 142 -15.82 4.00 3.04
N HIS A 143 -14.86 3.09 2.88
CA HIS A 143 -14.32 2.24 3.94
C HIS A 143 -12.97 2.77 4.40
N LEU A 144 -12.78 2.85 5.72
CA LEU A 144 -11.48 3.08 6.32
C LEU A 144 -10.64 1.80 6.20
N HIS A 145 -9.60 1.82 5.37
CA HIS A 145 -8.72 0.67 5.19
C HIS A 145 -7.55 0.68 6.21
N CYS A 146 -7.69 -0.07 7.29
CA CYS A 146 -6.66 -0.26 8.34
C CYS A 146 -6.02 -1.66 8.31
N ASN A 147 -5.85 -2.27 7.13
CA ASN A 147 -5.32 -3.63 6.97
C ASN A 147 -4.12 -3.72 6.00
N ALA A 148 -3.25 -2.71 6.04
CA ALA A 148 -2.05 -2.63 5.19
C ALA A 148 -1.09 -3.83 5.38
N ALA A 149 -0.98 -4.32 6.61
CA ALA A 149 -0.19 -5.51 6.95
C ALA A 149 -0.71 -6.80 6.30
N GLY A 150 -2.02 -6.84 6.01
CA GLY A 150 -2.67 -7.91 5.27
C GLY A 150 -2.48 -7.73 3.76
N ALA A 151 -3.13 -6.72 3.17
CA ALA A 151 -2.95 -6.35 1.77
C ALA A 151 -3.50 -4.94 1.52
N CYS A 152 -2.67 -4.05 0.98
CA CYS A 152 -3.07 -2.70 0.63
C CYS A 152 -3.85 -2.66 -0.69
N PRO A 153 -4.74 -1.68 -0.87
CA PRO A 153 -5.25 -1.30 -2.18
C PRO A 153 -4.10 -0.81 -3.09
N SER A 154 -4.09 -1.33 -4.32
CA SER A 154 -3.16 -0.91 -5.35
C SER A 154 -3.57 0.44 -5.96
N PRO A 155 -2.60 1.27 -6.37
CA PRO A 155 -2.87 2.40 -7.25
C PRO A 155 -3.54 1.96 -8.56
N ASP A 156 -4.35 2.84 -9.15
CA ASP A 156 -5.08 2.58 -10.39
C ASP A 156 -4.12 2.27 -11.55
N SER A 157 -2.94 2.91 -11.59
CA SER A 157 -1.91 2.62 -12.59
C SER A 157 -1.37 1.19 -12.47
N VAL A 158 -1.27 0.63 -11.27
CA VAL A 158 -0.82 -0.77 -11.07
C VAL A 158 -1.86 -1.74 -11.63
N ILE A 159 -3.15 -1.51 -11.34
CA ILE A 159 -4.25 -2.32 -11.89
C ILE A 159 -4.36 -2.14 -13.40
N SER A 160 -4.15 -0.94 -13.91
CA SER A 160 -4.12 -0.66 -15.35
C SER A 160 -2.99 -1.43 -16.04
N THR A 161 -1.77 -1.44 -15.49
CA THR A 161 -0.65 -2.23 -16.06
C THR A 161 -1.01 -3.71 -16.17
N LEU A 162 -1.59 -4.28 -15.11
CA LEU A 162 -2.03 -5.68 -15.09
C LEU A 162 -3.06 -5.96 -16.19
N THR A 163 -4.15 -5.19 -16.21
CA THR A 163 -5.26 -5.40 -17.14
C THR A 163 -4.89 -5.12 -18.59
N THR A 164 -4.01 -4.15 -18.85
CA THR A 164 -3.46 -3.88 -20.18
C THR A 164 -2.68 -5.08 -20.71
N HIS A 165 -1.84 -5.72 -19.88
CA HIS A 165 -1.10 -6.90 -20.31
C HIS A 165 -2.03 -8.09 -20.60
N LEU A 166 -3.02 -8.35 -19.75
CA LEU A 166 -4.00 -9.42 -20.00
C LEU A 166 -4.82 -9.20 -21.29
N ARG A 167 -5.16 -7.93 -21.60
CA ARG A 167 -5.76 -7.61 -22.90
C ARG A 167 -4.79 -7.88 -24.05
N LYS A 168 -3.49 -7.65 -23.85
CA LYS A 168 -2.50 -7.96 -24.86
C LYS A 168 -2.37 -9.46 -25.11
N GLU A 169 -2.38 -10.28 -24.06
CA GLU A 169 -2.41 -11.73 -24.18
C GLU A 169 -3.65 -12.21 -24.97
N LEU A 170 -4.80 -11.58 -24.79
CA LEU A 170 -6.02 -11.85 -25.58
C LEU A 170 -5.83 -11.52 -27.07
N GLU A 171 -5.11 -10.45 -27.40
CA GLU A 171 -4.92 -9.99 -28.79
C GLU A 171 -3.91 -10.84 -29.57
N VAL A 172 -2.76 -11.16 -28.97
CA VAL A 172 -1.60 -11.75 -29.68
C VAL A 172 -1.16 -13.10 -29.13
N GLY A 173 -1.78 -13.59 -28.06
CA GLY A 173 -1.39 -14.80 -27.34
C GLY A 173 -0.33 -14.54 -26.27
N GLY A 174 -0.26 -15.43 -25.27
CA GLY A 174 0.59 -15.27 -24.08
C GLY A 174 2.08 -15.11 -24.38
N TYR A 175 2.64 -15.97 -25.23
CA TYR A 175 4.07 -15.92 -25.57
C TYR A 175 4.45 -14.62 -26.30
N ALA A 176 3.72 -14.24 -27.34
CA ALA A 176 4.01 -13.01 -28.08
C ALA A 176 3.81 -11.74 -27.22
N ALA A 177 2.84 -11.75 -26.31
CA ALA A 177 2.64 -10.66 -25.36
C ALA A 177 3.80 -10.57 -24.34
N ALA A 178 4.27 -11.71 -23.84
CA ALA A 178 5.41 -11.80 -22.94
C ALA A 178 6.72 -11.31 -23.62
N ASP A 179 6.99 -11.77 -24.84
CA ASP A 179 8.15 -11.34 -25.64
C ASP A 179 8.12 -9.82 -25.89
N GLY A 180 6.96 -9.27 -26.26
CA GLY A 180 6.77 -7.84 -26.45
C GLY A 180 6.89 -7.00 -25.17
N ALA A 181 6.85 -7.63 -23.99
CA ALA A 181 6.98 -6.97 -22.70
C ALA A 181 8.32 -7.27 -21.99
N ALA A 182 9.25 -7.95 -22.66
CA ALA A 182 10.49 -8.43 -22.06
C ALA A 182 11.34 -7.30 -21.44
N ASP A 183 11.46 -6.16 -22.13
CA ASP A 183 12.22 -5.00 -21.63
C ASP A 183 11.56 -4.38 -20.40
N THR A 184 10.23 -4.18 -20.44
CA THR A 184 9.46 -3.66 -19.29
C THR A 184 9.56 -4.60 -18.10
N LEU A 185 9.52 -5.92 -18.35
CA LEU A 185 9.71 -6.93 -17.32
C LEU A 185 11.14 -6.91 -16.76
N GLY A 186 12.15 -6.66 -17.60
CA GLY A 186 13.53 -6.37 -17.19
C GLY A 186 13.59 -5.22 -16.18
N GLY A 187 12.89 -4.13 -16.48
CA GLY A 187 12.75 -2.98 -15.59
C GLY A 187 12.16 -3.33 -14.22
N THR A 188 11.29 -4.34 -14.09
CA THR A 188 10.81 -4.82 -12.78
C THR A 188 11.96 -5.31 -11.90
N TYR A 189 12.90 -6.08 -12.45
CA TYR A 189 14.05 -6.60 -11.71
C TYR A 189 14.97 -5.47 -11.27
N GLU A 190 15.34 -4.59 -12.21
CA GLU A 190 16.22 -3.45 -11.95
C GLU A 190 15.62 -2.54 -10.86
N ASN A 191 14.33 -2.25 -10.94
CA ASN A 191 13.64 -1.45 -9.93
C ASN A 191 13.66 -2.11 -8.54
N LEU A 192 13.48 -3.43 -8.45
CA LEU A 192 13.58 -4.16 -7.18
C LEU A 192 15.01 -4.15 -6.64
N GLU A 193 16.00 -4.36 -7.49
CA GLU A 193 17.41 -4.34 -7.12
C GLU A 193 17.80 -2.96 -6.58
N MET A 194 17.37 -1.89 -7.26
CA MET A 194 17.58 -0.52 -6.80
C MET A 194 16.82 -0.21 -5.49
N LEU A 195 15.61 -0.75 -5.31
CA LEU A 195 14.79 -0.53 -4.10
C LEU A 195 15.49 -1.07 -2.84
N ILE A 196 16.23 -2.19 -2.95
CA ILE A 196 16.85 -2.88 -1.82
C ILE A 196 18.39 -2.79 -1.79
N ASN A 197 18.97 -1.97 -2.68
CA ASN A 197 20.42 -1.86 -2.90
C ASN A 197 21.11 -3.20 -3.20
N ALA A 198 20.51 -4.01 -4.08
CA ALA A 198 21.04 -5.30 -4.48
C ALA A 198 21.86 -5.24 -5.79
N PRO A 199 22.85 -6.14 -5.98
CA PRO A 199 23.56 -6.27 -7.25
C PRO A 199 22.63 -6.68 -8.41
N ALA A 200 23.02 -6.34 -9.63
CA ALA A 200 22.28 -6.76 -10.82
C ALA A 200 22.21 -8.29 -10.96
N GLY A 201 21.05 -8.82 -11.35
CA GLY A 201 20.80 -10.24 -11.52
C GLY A 201 20.67 -11.01 -10.20
N SER A 202 20.44 -10.34 -9.08
CA SER A 202 20.34 -10.98 -7.75
C SER A 202 18.90 -11.13 -7.24
N VAL A 203 17.91 -10.72 -8.03
CA VAL A 203 16.48 -10.85 -7.71
C VAL A 203 15.80 -11.88 -8.60
N ALA A 204 14.99 -12.74 -7.97
CA ALA A 204 14.08 -13.69 -8.61
C ALA A 204 12.62 -13.33 -8.28
N LEU A 205 11.72 -13.42 -9.25
CA LEU A 205 10.29 -13.18 -9.06
C LEU A 205 9.52 -14.49 -8.83
N HIS A 206 8.74 -14.53 -7.76
CA HIS A 206 7.89 -15.68 -7.39
C HIS A 206 6.42 -15.28 -7.34
N ASP A 207 5.52 -16.27 -7.23
CA ASP A 207 4.08 -16.07 -7.02
C ASP A 207 3.72 -15.60 -5.59
N SER A 208 4.63 -15.80 -4.64
CA SER A 208 4.43 -15.49 -3.23
C SER A 208 5.75 -15.46 -2.47
N SER A 209 5.78 -14.73 -1.36
CA SER A 209 6.92 -14.76 -0.44
C SER A 209 7.13 -16.12 0.21
N THR A 210 6.06 -16.92 0.36
CA THR A 210 6.16 -18.30 0.86
C THR A 210 6.95 -19.17 -0.12
N SER A 211 6.63 -19.11 -1.42
CA SER A 211 7.39 -19.80 -2.46
C SER A 211 8.85 -19.33 -2.48
N SER A 212 9.09 -18.02 -2.44
CA SER A 212 10.45 -17.46 -2.33
C SER A 212 11.24 -18.06 -1.17
N PHE A 213 10.63 -18.15 0.01
CA PHE A 213 11.28 -18.74 1.19
C PHE A 213 11.56 -20.23 1.04
N THR A 214 10.57 -20.99 0.59
CA THR A 214 10.70 -22.43 0.39
C THR A 214 11.87 -22.72 -0.56
N HIS A 215 11.95 -22.02 -1.68
CA HIS A 215 13.03 -22.18 -2.65
C HIS A 215 14.41 -21.84 -2.05
N GLY A 216 14.53 -20.71 -1.36
CA GLY A 216 15.78 -20.31 -0.73
C GLY A 216 16.25 -21.29 0.36
N ILE A 217 15.33 -21.76 1.21
CA ILE A 217 15.63 -22.71 2.29
C ILE A 217 16.11 -24.06 1.72
N HIS A 218 15.52 -24.53 0.63
CA HIS A 218 15.93 -25.80 0.01
C HIS A 218 17.32 -25.75 -0.64
N SER A 219 17.91 -24.57 -0.80
CA SER A 219 19.29 -24.40 -1.26
C SER A 219 20.30 -24.27 -0.12
N ILE A 220 19.89 -24.37 1.14
CA ILE A 220 20.82 -24.36 2.27
C ILE A 220 21.56 -25.72 2.34
N PRO A 221 22.91 -25.75 2.38
CA PRO A 221 23.64 -26.98 2.60
C PRO A 221 23.46 -27.46 4.04
N LEU A 222 22.70 -28.54 4.23
CA LEU A 222 22.44 -29.16 5.53
C LEU A 222 23.11 -30.54 5.62
N ASP A 223 23.68 -30.83 6.78
CA ASP A 223 24.18 -32.16 7.19
C ASP A 223 23.45 -32.63 8.48
N GLU A 224 23.76 -33.82 8.99
CA GLU A 224 23.09 -34.42 10.17
C GLU A 224 23.27 -33.58 11.46
N GLU A 225 24.30 -32.74 11.52
CA GLU A 225 24.63 -31.89 12.68
C GLU A 225 24.17 -30.43 12.52
N SER A 226 23.59 -30.12 11.36
CA SER A 226 23.15 -28.77 10.99
C SER A 226 21.83 -28.40 11.63
N VAL A 227 21.76 -27.17 12.15
CA VAL A 227 20.50 -26.59 12.63
C VAL A 227 20.18 -25.25 11.95
N ILE A 228 18.89 -25.02 11.74
CA ILE A 228 18.34 -23.72 11.35
C ILE A 228 17.69 -23.10 12.58
N ILE A 229 18.13 -21.91 12.96
CA ILE A 229 17.64 -21.23 14.16
C ILE A 229 16.88 -19.96 13.78
N ARG A 230 15.90 -19.59 14.62
CA ARG A 230 15.11 -18.35 14.45
C ARG A 230 15.58 -17.21 15.35
N LEU A 231 16.38 -17.51 16.37
CA LEU A 231 16.77 -16.57 17.41
C LEU A 231 18.30 -16.51 17.52
N SER A 232 18.83 -15.29 17.53
CA SER A 232 20.27 -15.02 17.70
C SER A 232 20.84 -15.60 18.99
N SER A 233 20.05 -15.71 20.06
CA SER A 233 20.46 -16.29 21.34
C SER A 233 20.87 -17.76 21.27
N GLU A 234 20.54 -18.44 20.17
CA GLU A 234 20.93 -19.85 19.97
C GLU A 234 22.28 -20.01 19.28
N LEU A 235 22.87 -18.92 18.76
CA LEU A 235 24.20 -18.94 18.11
C LEU A 235 25.34 -19.33 19.06
N SER A 236 25.16 -19.13 20.37
CA SER A 236 26.19 -19.39 21.38
C SER A 236 26.12 -20.78 22.01
N LYS A 237 25.16 -21.63 21.62
CA LYS A 237 24.99 -22.97 22.19
C LYS A 237 26.08 -23.92 21.67
N PRO A 238 26.95 -24.48 22.54
CA PRO A 238 28.04 -25.35 22.11
C PRO A 238 27.52 -26.69 21.54
N GLY A 239 28.26 -27.26 20.58
CA GLY A 239 28.03 -28.61 20.06
C GLY A 239 27.05 -28.74 18.89
N ARG A 240 26.66 -27.65 18.23
CA ARG A 240 25.86 -27.69 16.99
C ARG A 240 26.40 -26.74 15.95
N ARG A 241 26.44 -27.16 14.68
CA ARG A 241 26.74 -26.27 13.56
C ARG A 241 25.45 -25.55 13.17
N VAL A 242 25.41 -24.24 13.33
CA VAL A 242 24.29 -23.44 12.79
C VAL A 242 24.53 -23.28 11.30
N ALA A 243 23.67 -23.85 10.46
CA ALA A 243 23.79 -23.72 9.01
C ALA A 243 23.13 -22.43 8.53
N ALA A 244 22.05 -22.00 9.19
CA ALA A 244 21.31 -20.80 8.84
C ALA A 244 20.61 -20.13 10.02
N VAL A 245 20.49 -18.80 9.95
CA VAL A 245 19.67 -17.97 10.83
C VAL A 245 18.54 -17.38 9.99
N VAL A 246 17.29 -17.61 10.42
CA VAL A 246 16.11 -17.06 9.77
C VAL A 246 15.48 -16.00 10.68
N LEU A 247 15.48 -14.75 10.23
CA LEU A 247 14.92 -13.64 10.97
C LEU A 247 13.68 -13.09 10.28
N THR A 248 12.58 -12.97 11.02
CA THR A 248 11.47 -12.11 10.60
C THR A 248 11.78 -10.66 10.89
N HIS A 249 11.90 -9.80 9.87
CA HIS A 249 12.33 -8.42 10.09
C HIS A 249 11.30 -7.62 10.91
N ALA A 250 10.02 -7.76 10.58
CA ALA A 250 8.91 -7.29 11.42
C ALA A 250 7.78 -8.32 11.39
N PRO A 251 7.28 -8.78 12.56
CA PRO A 251 6.19 -9.74 12.61
C PRO A 251 4.86 -9.07 12.23
N THR A 252 3.89 -9.86 11.78
CA THR A 252 2.60 -9.30 11.32
C THR A 252 1.64 -8.96 12.47
N ASN A 253 1.91 -9.47 13.67
CA ASN A 253 1.05 -9.35 14.85
C ASN A 253 1.54 -8.31 15.86
N GLY A 254 2.52 -7.49 15.50
CA GLY A 254 3.04 -6.44 16.38
C GLY A 254 3.94 -5.47 15.64
N GLY A 255 4.10 -4.28 16.21
CA GLY A 255 4.84 -3.18 15.60
C GLY A 255 6.36 -3.38 15.51
N LEU A 256 6.96 -4.28 16.30
CA LEU A 256 8.42 -4.36 16.48
C LEU A 256 9.20 -4.68 15.20
N ILE A 257 10.22 -3.89 14.89
CA ILE A 257 11.23 -4.20 13.87
C ILE A 257 12.47 -4.76 14.57
N ASN A 258 12.86 -5.98 14.21
CA ASN A 258 14.06 -6.64 14.73
C ASN A 258 15.32 -5.99 14.15
N ASN A 259 16.38 -5.87 14.95
CA ASN A 259 17.67 -5.32 14.51
C ASN A 259 18.43 -6.29 13.59
N ALA A 260 17.99 -6.37 12.33
CA ALA A 260 18.57 -7.24 11.32
C ALA A 260 20.02 -6.87 10.99
N GLU A 261 20.37 -5.57 10.99
CA GLU A 261 21.73 -5.08 10.75
C GLU A 261 22.70 -5.59 11.82
N GLY A 262 22.37 -5.40 13.10
CA GLY A 262 23.18 -5.89 14.22
C GLY A 262 23.33 -7.42 14.23
N ILE A 263 22.28 -8.16 13.84
CA ILE A 263 22.35 -9.62 13.69
C ILE A 263 23.30 -10.00 12.53
N GLY A 264 23.19 -9.33 11.38
CA GLY A 264 24.07 -9.54 10.24
C GLY A 264 25.54 -9.26 10.59
N GLU A 265 25.83 -8.18 11.32
CA GLU A 265 27.17 -7.87 11.80
C GLU A 265 27.73 -8.95 12.74
N MET A 266 26.90 -9.43 13.67
CA MET A 266 27.29 -10.48 14.59
C MET A 266 27.58 -11.79 13.84
N ILE A 267 26.74 -12.17 12.87
CA ILE A 267 26.93 -13.37 12.04
C ILE A 267 28.27 -13.29 11.30
N LYS A 268 28.57 -12.17 10.63
CA LYS A 268 29.83 -12.04 9.86
C LYS A 268 31.10 -12.01 10.73
N LYS A 269 30.99 -11.82 12.06
CA LYS A 269 32.12 -11.91 13.01
C LYS A 269 32.41 -13.35 13.45
N LEU A 270 31.54 -14.32 13.15
CA LEU A 270 31.75 -15.72 13.48
C LEU A 270 32.82 -16.36 12.57
N LYS A 271 33.54 -17.34 13.11
CA LYS A 271 34.57 -18.08 12.38
C LYS A 271 34.00 -18.88 11.19
N ASP A 272 32.83 -19.48 11.39
CA ASP A 272 32.04 -20.18 10.37
C ASP A 272 30.65 -19.53 10.34
N PRO A 273 30.46 -18.46 9.55
CA PRO A 273 29.22 -17.69 9.57
C PRO A 273 28.06 -18.50 8.93
N PRO A 274 26.94 -18.72 9.64
CA PRO A 274 25.74 -19.30 9.03
C PRO A 274 25.19 -18.40 7.92
N LEU A 275 24.40 -19.00 7.02
CA LEU A 275 23.60 -18.23 6.06
C LEU A 275 22.58 -17.36 6.80
N PHE A 276 22.42 -16.11 6.38
CA PHE A 276 21.46 -15.19 6.98
C PHE A 276 20.25 -14.96 6.06
N LEU A 277 19.08 -15.40 6.51
CA LEU A 277 17.82 -15.28 5.79
C LEU A 277 16.91 -14.24 6.46
N LEU A 278 16.34 -13.33 5.67
CA LEU A 278 15.46 -12.27 6.17
C LEU A 278 14.07 -12.31 5.55
N ASP A 279 13.02 -12.37 6.39
CA ASP A 279 11.64 -12.14 5.96
C ASP A 279 11.34 -10.65 6.06
N ALA A 280 11.36 -9.98 4.92
CA ALA A 280 11.12 -8.55 4.80
C ALA A 280 9.68 -8.20 4.40
N CYS A 281 8.73 -9.15 4.44
CA CYS A 281 7.38 -8.93 3.93
C CYS A 281 6.64 -7.75 4.58
N GLN A 282 6.88 -7.47 5.86
CA GLN A 282 6.29 -6.34 6.56
C GLN A 282 7.14 -5.07 6.52
N THR A 283 8.35 -5.12 5.95
CA THR A 283 9.27 -3.97 5.94
C THR A 283 9.54 -3.45 4.53
N VAL A 284 9.55 -4.30 3.51
CA VAL A 284 9.78 -3.85 2.12
C VAL A 284 8.67 -2.89 1.68
N GLY A 285 9.05 -1.70 1.24
CA GLY A 285 8.11 -0.63 0.87
C GLY A 285 7.66 0.27 2.04
N GLN A 286 8.05 -0.05 3.28
CA GLN A 286 7.80 0.79 4.47
C GLN A 286 9.11 1.25 5.12
N VAL A 287 10.15 0.45 5.01
CA VAL A 287 11.47 0.64 5.63
C VAL A 287 12.50 0.55 4.51
N GLU A 288 13.48 1.45 4.53
CA GLU A 288 14.64 1.35 3.64
C GLU A 288 15.40 0.06 3.94
N LEU A 289 15.64 -0.73 2.90
CA LEU A 289 16.36 -1.99 2.99
C LEU A 289 17.62 -1.85 2.14
N ASP A 290 18.75 -2.25 2.72
CA ASP A 290 20.04 -2.29 2.05
C ASP A 290 20.64 -3.67 2.32
N VAL A 291 20.52 -4.57 1.34
CA VAL A 291 20.95 -5.96 1.53
C VAL A 291 22.45 -6.08 1.82
N VAL A 292 23.26 -5.12 1.35
CA VAL A 292 24.71 -5.07 1.61
C VAL A 292 24.99 -4.69 3.05
N LYS A 293 24.30 -3.68 3.59
CA LYS A 293 24.40 -3.30 5.01
C LYS A 293 23.85 -4.37 5.94
N LEU A 294 22.70 -4.94 5.58
CA LEU A 294 22.04 -6.02 6.33
C LEU A 294 22.85 -7.32 6.32
N LYS A 295 23.76 -7.51 5.35
CA LYS A 295 24.62 -8.70 5.21
C LYS A 295 23.82 -10.00 5.07
N VAL A 296 22.63 -9.91 4.50
CA VAL A 296 21.73 -11.04 4.26
C VAL A 296 22.20 -11.84 3.05
N ASP A 297 22.06 -13.16 3.13
CA ASP A 297 22.38 -14.07 2.03
C ASP A 297 21.13 -14.39 1.20
N LEU A 298 19.95 -14.40 1.85
CA LEU A 298 18.65 -14.45 1.18
C LEU A 298 17.68 -13.47 1.83
N MET A 299 16.83 -12.83 1.05
CA MET A 299 15.73 -12.00 1.58
C MET A 299 14.48 -12.17 0.74
N ALA A 300 13.35 -12.47 1.38
CA ALA A 300 12.07 -12.55 0.69
C ALA A 300 11.20 -11.31 0.96
N GLY A 301 10.46 -10.89 -0.07
CA GLY A 301 9.49 -9.81 0.02
C GLY A 301 8.20 -10.12 -0.73
N THR A 302 7.15 -9.34 -0.48
CA THR A 302 5.86 -9.47 -1.14
C THR A 302 5.36 -8.13 -1.65
N SER A 303 4.67 -8.15 -2.79
CA SER A 303 4.12 -6.97 -3.46
C SER A 303 2.93 -6.34 -2.73
N ARG A 304 2.01 -7.17 -2.24
CA ARG A 304 0.63 -6.77 -1.86
C ARG A 304 0.50 -5.97 -0.57
N LYS A 305 1.56 -5.89 0.23
CA LYS A 305 1.56 -5.21 1.53
C LYS A 305 1.96 -3.75 1.31
N TRP A 306 3.08 -3.31 1.88
CA TRP A 306 3.52 -1.92 1.88
C TRP A 306 3.97 -1.40 0.51
N LEU A 307 4.36 -2.28 -0.42
CA LEU A 307 4.61 -1.92 -1.82
C LEU A 307 3.33 -1.71 -2.65
N ARG A 308 2.16 -2.12 -2.14
CA ARG A 308 0.85 -1.91 -2.79
C ARG A 308 0.73 -2.48 -4.20
N GLY A 309 1.53 -3.50 -4.52
CA GLY A 309 1.41 -4.26 -5.77
C GLY A 309 0.28 -5.30 -5.75
N PRO A 310 0.07 -6.03 -6.84
CA PRO A 310 -1.00 -7.04 -6.93
C PRO A 310 -0.70 -8.26 -6.06
N ARG A 311 -1.73 -9.02 -5.69
CA ARG A 311 -1.54 -10.36 -5.07
C ARG A 311 -0.97 -11.34 -6.11
N GLY A 312 -0.35 -12.42 -5.64
CA GLY A 312 0.18 -13.47 -6.53
C GLY A 312 1.52 -13.13 -7.17
N VAL A 313 2.30 -12.24 -6.52
CA VAL A 313 3.70 -11.98 -6.86
C VAL A 313 4.50 -11.58 -5.61
N GLY A 314 5.77 -11.92 -5.61
CA GLY A 314 6.77 -11.59 -4.60
C GLY A 314 8.16 -11.72 -5.20
N PHE A 315 9.18 -11.59 -4.37
CA PHE A 315 10.56 -11.75 -4.84
C PHE A 315 11.45 -12.40 -3.79
N LEU A 316 12.50 -13.04 -4.29
CA LEU A 316 13.64 -13.55 -3.54
C LEU A 316 14.89 -12.78 -3.99
N TYR A 317 15.55 -12.11 -3.05
CA TYR A 317 16.93 -11.69 -3.22
C TYR A 317 17.86 -12.84 -2.87
N VAL A 318 18.91 -13.02 -3.67
CA VAL A 318 19.97 -14.01 -3.47
C VAL A 318 21.32 -13.33 -3.57
N ASN A 319 22.09 -13.36 -2.49
CA ASN A 319 23.47 -12.87 -2.52
C ASN A 319 24.30 -13.72 -3.51
N PRO A 320 24.90 -13.12 -4.56
CA PRO A 320 25.67 -13.87 -5.56
C PRO A 320 26.86 -14.65 -4.99
N THR A 321 27.37 -14.27 -3.81
CA THR A 321 28.50 -14.95 -3.16
C THR A 321 28.07 -15.93 -2.06
N ALA A 322 26.77 -16.12 -1.84
CA ALA A 322 26.29 -17.06 -0.84
C ALA A 322 26.60 -18.50 -1.24
N ASN A 323 27.08 -19.29 -0.28
CA ASN A 323 27.34 -20.71 -0.48
C ASN A 323 26.02 -21.50 -0.42
N LEU A 324 25.32 -21.54 -1.54
CA LEU A 324 24.04 -22.21 -1.72
C LEU A 324 24.18 -23.42 -2.64
N LEU A 325 23.43 -24.48 -2.35
CA LEU A 325 23.25 -25.60 -3.27
C LEU A 325 22.42 -25.16 -4.48
N GLU A 326 22.54 -25.93 -5.57
CA GLU A 326 21.63 -25.81 -6.70
C GLU A 326 20.16 -25.90 -6.23
N PRO A 327 19.26 -25.09 -6.81
CA PRO A 327 17.84 -25.16 -6.48
C PRO A 327 17.28 -26.57 -6.66
N SER A 328 16.51 -27.05 -5.69
CA SER A 328 15.89 -28.38 -5.73
C SER A 328 14.89 -28.56 -6.88
N HIS A 329 14.40 -27.46 -7.44
CA HIS A 329 13.46 -27.43 -8.55
C HIS A 329 14.01 -26.49 -9.62
N LEU A 330 14.58 -27.08 -10.67
CA LEU A 330 15.04 -26.37 -11.86
C LEU A 330 14.10 -26.69 -13.01
N ASP A 331 13.74 -25.67 -13.79
CA ASP A 331 13.03 -25.82 -15.05
C ASP A 331 13.72 -25.03 -16.17
N LEU A 332 13.04 -24.90 -17.31
CA LEU A 332 13.54 -24.20 -18.50
C LEU A 332 13.86 -22.72 -18.28
N ARG A 333 13.42 -22.11 -17.17
CA ARG A 333 13.79 -20.76 -16.77
C ARG A 333 15.11 -20.73 -16.02
N GLY A 334 15.32 -21.72 -15.15
CA GLY A 334 16.47 -21.75 -14.26
C GLY A 334 17.70 -22.49 -14.81
N ALA A 335 17.55 -23.22 -15.91
CA ALA A 335 18.65 -23.90 -16.58
C ALA A 335 18.44 -24.00 -18.10
N THR A 336 19.55 -24.01 -18.85
CA THR A 336 19.56 -24.20 -20.31
C THR A 336 20.12 -25.57 -20.65
N TRP A 337 19.47 -26.29 -21.56
CA TRP A 337 19.98 -27.56 -22.08
C TRP A 337 21.24 -27.34 -22.92
N VAL A 338 22.26 -28.15 -22.67
CA VAL A 338 23.50 -28.21 -23.44
C VAL A 338 23.60 -29.59 -24.06
N LEU A 339 23.80 -29.62 -25.38
CA LEU A 339 24.06 -30.86 -26.11
C LEU A 339 25.56 -31.09 -26.22
N ASP A 340 25.95 -32.37 -26.29
CA ASP A 340 27.34 -32.78 -26.53
C ASP A 340 28.36 -32.23 -25.51
N ASN A 341 27.97 -32.15 -24.23
CA ASN A 341 28.89 -31.76 -23.17
C ASN A 341 30.01 -32.81 -23.01
N PRO A 342 31.28 -32.53 -23.38
CA PRO A 342 32.37 -33.51 -23.32
C PRO A 342 32.76 -33.90 -21.89
N SER A 343 32.31 -33.12 -20.89
CA SER A 343 32.54 -33.37 -19.47
C SER A 343 31.41 -34.14 -18.78
N SER A 344 30.27 -34.34 -19.47
CA SER A 344 29.15 -35.13 -18.98
C SER A 344 29.27 -36.60 -19.41
N LYS A 345 28.72 -37.49 -18.58
CA LYS A 345 28.55 -38.92 -18.95
C LYS A 345 27.38 -39.13 -19.92
N TRP A 346 26.56 -38.12 -20.13
CA TRP A 346 25.37 -38.16 -20.97
C TRP A 346 25.55 -37.30 -22.21
N THR A 347 24.85 -37.63 -23.29
CA THR A 347 24.83 -36.85 -24.55
C THR A 347 24.12 -35.49 -24.42
N PHE A 348 23.47 -35.26 -23.29
CA PHE A 348 22.80 -34.02 -22.92
C PHE A 348 23.15 -33.67 -21.48
N ASP A 349 23.28 -32.38 -21.20
CA ASP A 349 23.53 -31.82 -19.88
C ASP A 349 22.76 -30.49 -19.74
N TYR A 350 22.89 -29.80 -18.61
CA TYR A 350 22.31 -28.47 -18.44
C TYR A 350 23.27 -27.52 -17.72
N GLU A 351 23.16 -26.24 -18.07
CA GLU A 351 23.84 -25.15 -17.36
C GLU A 351 22.81 -24.35 -16.57
N VAL A 352 23.01 -24.27 -15.25
CA VAL A 352 22.17 -23.47 -14.35
C VAL A 352 22.43 -21.98 -14.58
N ASP A 353 21.36 -21.18 -14.59
CA ASP A 353 21.46 -19.73 -14.70
C ASP A 353 22.28 -19.16 -13.53
N LYS A 354 23.25 -18.31 -13.84
CA LYS A 354 24.18 -17.73 -12.85
C LYS A 354 23.51 -16.67 -11.97
N SER A 355 22.44 -16.06 -12.47
CA SER A 355 21.63 -15.07 -11.76
C SER A 355 20.66 -15.74 -10.79
N ALA A 356 19.97 -14.93 -10.00
CA ALA A 356 18.90 -15.40 -9.12
C ALA A 356 17.71 -16.00 -9.90
N LYS A 357 17.60 -15.77 -11.23
CA LYS A 357 16.54 -16.38 -12.05
C LYS A 357 16.54 -17.92 -12.02
N ARG A 358 17.64 -18.57 -11.59
CA ARG A 358 17.66 -20.00 -11.28
C ARG A 358 16.63 -20.46 -10.25
N TYR A 359 16.12 -19.55 -9.43
CA TYR A 359 15.07 -19.82 -8.45
C TYR A 359 13.65 -19.61 -9.00
N GLU A 360 13.50 -19.09 -10.22
CA GLU A 360 12.20 -18.88 -10.86
C GLU A 360 11.73 -20.13 -11.61
N PHE A 361 10.40 -20.21 -11.76
CA PHE A 361 9.79 -21.08 -12.75
C PHE A 361 9.49 -20.33 -14.04
N TRP A 362 9.49 -21.07 -15.14
CA TRP A 362 9.09 -20.63 -16.47
C TRP A 362 7.65 -20.12 -16.49
N GLU A 363 6.73 -20.95 -15.99
CA GLU A 363 5.32 -20.59 -15.94
C GLU A 363 5.04 -19.60 -14.82
N GLY A 364 4.37 -18.50 -15.15
CA GLY A 364 4.02 -17.48 -14.17
C GLY A 364 3.36 -16.27 -14.80
N SER A 365 2.63 -15.51 -13.99
CA SER A 365 1.87 -14.35 -14.47
C SER A 365 2.78 -13.18 -14.82
N VAL A 366 3.01 -12.96 -16.12
CA VAL A 366 3.74 -11.79 -16.64
C VAL A 366 2.99 -10.50 -16.27
N ALA A 367 1.66 -10.51 -16.37
CA ALA A 367 0.82 -9.39 -15.94
C ALA A 367 1.07 -8.97 -14.48
N ASN A 368 1.15 -9.92 -13.54
CA ASN A 368 1.46 -9.62 -12.14
C ASN A 368 2.89 -9.10 -11.98
N LYS A 369 3.88 -9.67 -12.68
CA LYS A 369 5.28 -9.22 -12.61
C LYS A 369 5.45 -7.78 -13.12
N LEU A 370 4.76 -7.40 -14.20
CA LEU A 370 4.75 -6.03 -14.74
C LEU A 370 4.07 -5.05 -13.79
N ALA A 371 2.89 -5.41 -13.29
CA ALA A 371 2.16 -4.58 -12.33
C ALA A 371 2.93 -4.43 -11.00
N PHE A 372 3.67 -5.45 -10.59
CA PHE A 372 4.58 -5.33 -9.46
C PHE A 372 5.71 -4.33 -9.72
N GLY A 373 6.32 -4.37 -10.92
CA GLY A 373 7.28 -3.36 -11.36
C GLY A 373 6.74 -1.94 -11.21
N ARG A 374 5.51 -1.69 -11.70
CA ARG A 374 4.88 -0.37 -11.55
C ARG A 374 4.67 0.03 -10.09
N ALA A 375 4.34 -0.91 -9.21
CA ALA A 375 4.17 -0.64 -7.79
C ALA A 375 5.51 -0.26 -7.12
N VAL A 376 6.60 -0.94 -7.49
CA VAL A 376 7.95 -0.62 -7.01
C VAL A 376 8.42 0.74 -7.52
N GLU A 377 8.18 1.06 -8.79
CA GLU A 377 8.46 2.39 -9.36
C GLU A 377 7.79 3.50 -8.55
N ILE A 378 6.49 3.36 -8.26
CA ILE A 378 5.74 4.34 -7.46
C ILE A 378 6.36 4.49 -6.05
N ALA A 379 6.72 3.38 -5.40
CA ALA A 379 7.37 3.43 -4.10
C ALA A 379 8.72 4.15 -4.15
N ARG A 380 9.49 3.96 -5.23
CA ARG A 380 10.78 4.65 -5.46
C ARG A 380 10.61 6.13 -5.81
N GLU A 381 9.60 6.48 -6.61
CA GLU A 381 9.24 7.86 -6.97
C GLU A 381 8.83 8.66 -5.72
N ILE A 382 8.06 8.07 -4.81
CA ILE A 382 7.71 8.68 -3.52
C ILE A 382 8.93 8.74 -2.59
N GLY A 383 9.78 7.72 -2.65
CA GLY A 383 10.92 7.54 -1.75
C GLY A 383 10.53 6.80 -0.47
N VAL A 384 11.19 5.68 -0.19
CA VAL A 384 10.86 4.82 0.95
C VAL A 384 11.09 5.53 2.29
N GLY A 385 12.09 6.43 2.39
CA GLY A 385 12.27 7.28 3.58
C GLY A 385 11.05 8.17 3.87
N ASN A 386 10.47 8.80 2.85
CA ASN A 386 9.25 9.60 2.99
C ASN A 386 8.05 8.73 3.37
N ILE A 387 7.93 7.54 2.78
CA ILE A 387 6.89 6.57 3.16
C ILE A 387 7.04 6.18 4.63
N ARG A 388 8.27 5.85 5.07
CA ARG A 388 8.58 5.48 6.45
C ARG A 388 8.17 6.56 7.42
N GLU A 389 8.56 7.80 7.14
CA GLU A 389 8.25 8.95 7.98
C GLU A 389 6.73 9.09 8.19
N ARG A 390 5.96 9.07 7.11
CA ARG A 390 4.49 9.20 7.18
C ARG A 390 3.84 8.03 7.89
N VAL A 391 4.26 6.81 7.57
CA VAL A 391 3.73 5.59 8.18
C VAL A 391 4.03 5.57 9.68
N ARG A 392 5.26 5.91 10.09
CA ARG A 392 5.65 6.00 11.49
C ARG A 392 4.84 7.07 12.22
N GLY A 393 4.73 8.28 11.67
CA GLY A 393 3.95 9.36 12.29
C GLY A 393 2.47 8.99 12.48
N LEU A 394 1.85 8.35 11.48
CA LEU A 394 0.46 7.87 11.61
C LEU A 394 0.32 6.77 12.67
N ALA A 395 1.29 5.86 12.74
CA ALA A 395 1.29 4.78 13.73
C ALA A 395 1.50 5.32 15.15
N ASP A 396 2.41 6.26 15.34
CA ASP A 396 2.68 6.88 16.65
C ASP A 396 1.46 7.66 17.16
N MET A 397 0.80 8.44 16.29
CA MET A 397 -0.47 9.08 16.64
C MET A 397 -1.55 8.04 17.00
N THR A 398 -1.64 6.95 16.23
CA THR A 398 -2.61 5.88 16.50
C THR A 398 -2.37 5.25 17.87
N ARG A 399 -1.12 4.91 18.19
CA ARG A 399 -0.75 4.36 19.51
C ARG A 399 -1.11 5.34 20.63
N SER A 400 -0.74 6.61 20.47
CA SER A 400 -1.06 7.65 21.46
C SER A 400 -2.57 7.75 21.70
N MET A 401 -3.40 7.79 20.64
CA MET A 401 -4.86 7.87 20.78
C MET A 401 -5.45 6.60 21.43
N VAL A 402 -4.95 5.42 21.06
CA VAL A 402 -5.40 4.15 21.64
C VAL A 402 -5.15 4.11 23.16
N GLU A 403 -4.00 4.60 23.62
CA GLU A 403 -3.68 4.61 25.04
C GLU A 403 -4.39 5.74 25.81
N SER A 404 -4.31 6.97 25.31
CA SER A 404 -4.78 8.16 26.04
C SER A 404 -6.28 8.40 25.96
N GLU A 405 -6.90 8.17 24.80
CA GLU A 405 -8.31 8.48 24.57
C GLU A 405 -9.20 7.25 24.75
N LEU A 406 -8.72 6.06 24.38
CA LEU A 406 -9.50 4.82 24.45
C LEU A 406 -9.19 3.97 25.69
N GLY A 407 -8.14 4.28 26.45
CA GLY A 407 -7.74 3.52 27.65
C GLY A 407 -7.34 2.07 27.37
N MET A 408 -6.97 1.77 26.13
CA MET A 408 -6.54 0.45 25.66
C MET A 408 -5.03 0.31 25.74
N ARG A 409 -4.53 -0.93 25.83
CA ARG A 409 -3.08 -1.17 25.96
C ARG A 409 -2.45 -1.46 24.60
N CYS A 410 -1.47 -0.68 24.18
CA CYS A 410 -0.63 -1.04 23.03
C CYS A 410 0.29 -2.23 23.36
N MET A 411 0.33 -3.20 22.44
CA MET A 411 1.08 -4.45 22.58
C MET A 411 2.45 -4.40 21.88
N ASP A 412 2.74 -3.31 21.17
CA ASP A 412 3.94 -3.14 20.36
C ASP A 412 5.19 -2.83 21.20
N VAL A 413 5.00 -2.28 22.41
CA VAL A 413 6.06 -1.86 23.32
C VAL A 413 6.32 -2.98 24.33
N ARG A 414 7.55 -3.48 24.36
CA ARG A 414 8.02 -4.36 25.43
C ARG A 414 9.15 -3.65 26.17
N ASP A 415 9.01 -3.52 27.48
CA ASP A 415 10.11 -3.23 28.43
C ASP A 415 10.77 -1.85 28.34
N GLY A 416 10.09 -0.82 27.82
CA GLY A 416 10.52 0.59 27.97
C GLY A 416 11.79 1.01 27.20
N GLU A 417 12.37 0.14 26.37
CA GLU A 417 13.50 0.50 25.49
C GLU A 417 13.04 1.15 24.19
N VAL A 418 13.84 2.07 23.65
CA VAL A 418 13.64 2.64 22.31
C VAL A 418 13.80 1.53 21.29
N LYS A 419 12.68 1.08 20.72
CA LYS A 419 12.62 0.04 19.69
C LYS A 419 12.13 0.65 18.40
N GLU A 420 12.73 0.23 17.28
CA GLU A 420 12.23 0.61 15.96
C GLU A 420 10.87 -0.06 15.73
N LEU A 421 9.87 0.75 15.36
CA LEU A 421 8.49 0.30 15.14
C LEU A 421 8.07 0.50 13.68
N SER A 422 7.29 -0.45 13.20
CA SER A 422 6.59 -0.42 11.92
C SER A 422 5.27 0.35 12.02
N GLY A 423 4.56 0.45 10.90
CA GLY A 423 3.22 1.00 10.80
C GLY A 423 2.12 0.12 11.40
N ILE A 424 2.45 -1.07 11.90
CA ILE A 424 1.49 -1.97 12.54
C ILE A 424 1.26 -1.52 13.98
N CYS A 425 0.01 -1.25 14.33
CA CYS A 425 -0.40 -0.95 15.69
C CYS A 425 -1.24 -2.11 16.23
N SER A 426 -0.73 -2.85 17.20
CA SER A 426 -1.49 -3.90 17.88
C SER A 426 -1.85 -3.47 19.29
N PHE A 427 -3.10 -3.69 19.69
CA PHE A 427 -3.61 -3.28 20.99
C PHE A 427 -4.63 -4.26 21.54
N ASP A 428 -4.75 -4.25 22.86
CA ASP A 428 -5.67 -5.05 23.64
C ASP A 428 -6.78 -4.13 24.18
N ALA A 429 -8.03 -4.51 23.91
CA ALA A 429 -9.21 -3.74 24.33
C ALA A 429 -9.53 -3.92 25.83
N SER A 430 -8.79 -4.76 26.54
CA SER A 430 -8.89 -4.91 27.99
C SER A 430 -8.47 -3.60 28.67
N PRO A 431 -9.28 -3.05 29.61
CA PRO A 431 -8.95 -1.79 30.28
C PRO A 431 -7.60 -1.87 31.00
N LEU A 432 -6.81 -0.79 30.91
CA LEU A 432 -5.61 -0.58 31.73
C LEU A 432 -6.01 -0.54 33.23
N GLY A 433 -6.14 -1.70 33.86
CA GLY A 433 -6.58 -1.83 35.26
C GLY A 433 -7.28 -3.14 35.64
N GLY A 434 -7.53 -4.04 34.70
CA GLY A 434 -8.01 -5.39 35.01
C GLY A 434 -6.86 -6.31 35.41
N ALA A 435 -6.50 -6.32 36.69
CA ALA A 435 -5.84 -7.48 37.27
C ALA A 435 -6.90 -8.58 37.45
N ASP A 436 -6.71 -9.71 36.76
CA ASP A 436 -6.82 -11.06 37.33
C ASP A 436 -6.02 -12.06 36.49
#